data_AF-A0A3D4I2R0-F1
#
_entry.id   AF-A0A3D4I2R0-F1
#
_cell.length_a   1.000
_cell.length_b   1.000
_cell.length_c   1.000
_cell.angle_alpha   90.00
_cell.angle_beta   90.00
_cell.angle_gamma   90.00
#
_symmetry.space_group_name_H-M   'P 1'
#
loop_
_entity.id
_entity.type
_entity.pdbx_description
1 polymer ?
#
loop_
_entity_poly.entity_id
_entity_poly.type
_entity_poly.pdbx_seq_one_letter_code
_entity_poly.pdbx_strand_id
1 'polypeptide(L)' 'EGKGFTCHVENGQHVRAGDVLMDVDIDFIRGEGYNPVTPCIITNMDAVKDVSFSYGEVKAGKTAVIEYGI' A
#
# COMPACT_ATOMS: atom_id res chain seq x y z
N GLU A 1 6.91 17.84 -8.95
CA GLU A 1 7.29 17.23 -7.66
C GLU A 1 6.02 16.74 -7.00
N GLY A 2 5.94 15.46 -6.62
CA GLY A 2 4.75 14.90 -5.98
C GLY A 2 4.55 15.52 -4.59
N LYS A 3 3.94 16.70 -4.52
CA LYS A 3 3.72 17.43 -3.26
C LYS A 3 2.90 16.57 -2.30
N GLY A 4 3.30 16.57 -1.02
CA GLY A 4 2.70 15.72 0.00
C GLY A 4 3.25 14.29 0.02
N PHE A 5 4.23 13.94 -0.82
CA PHE A 5 4.87 12.64 -0.84
C PHE A 5 6.39 12.77 -0.66
N THR A 6 6.99 11.97 0.21
CA THR A 6 8.45 11.88 0.39
C THR A 6 8.91 10.43 0.33
N CYS A 7 9.67 10.07 -0.71
CA CYS A 7 10.11 8.70 -0.96
C CYS A 7 11.39 8.39 -0.17
N HIS A 8 11.44 7.20 0.43
CA HIS A 8 12.56 6.73 1.26
C HIS A 8 13.35 5.58 0.66
N VAL A 9 12.94 5.10 -0.52
CA VAL A 9 13.53 3.95 -1.21
C VAL A 9 13.88 4.27 -2.65
N GLU A 10 14.74 3.43 -3.22
CA GLU A 10 15.18 3.51 -4.61
C GLU A 10 14.59 2.37 -5.46
N ASN A 11 14.54 2.59 -6.79
CA ASN A 11 14.10 1.57 -7.72
C ASN A 11 15.01 0.33 -7.66
N GLY A 12 14.39 -0.84 -7.52
CA GLY A 12 15.11 -2.13 -7.40
C GLY A 12 15.61 -2.45 -5.99
N GLN A 13 15.38 -1.57 -5.01
CA GLN A 13 15.70 -1.87 -3.60
C GLN A 13 14.85 -3.04 -3.10
N HIS A 14 15.52 -4.03 -2.49
CA HIS A 14 14.83 -5.12 -1.80
C HIS A 14 14.33 -4.65 -0.44
N VAL A 15 13.07 -4.95 -0.12
CA VAL A 15 12.37 -4.50 1.09
C VAL A 15 11.70 -5.67 1.80
N ARG A 16 11.36 -5.46 3.08
CA ARG A 16 10.66 -6.42 3.92
C ARG A 16 9.34 -5.83 4.42
N ALA A 17 8.42 -6.69 4.84
CA ALA A 17 7.17 -6.25 5.43
C ALA A 17 7.43 -5.34 6.64
N GLY A 18 6.88 -4.13 6.60
CA GLY A 18 7.04 -3.12 7.64
C GLY A 18 8.11 -2.06 7.35
N ASP A 19 8.94 -2.22 6.31
CA ASP A 19 9.87 -1.17 5.89
C ASP A 19 9.09 0.06 5.39
N VAL A 20 9.56 1.25 5.77
CA VAL A 20 8.95 2.52 5.34
C VAL A 20 9.40 2.84 3.92
N LEU A 21 8.44 2.99 3.01
CA LEU A 21 8.71 3.29 1.60
C LEU A 21 8.51 4.77 1.27
N MET A 22 7.50 5.40 1.87
CA MET A 22 7.02 6.72 1.51
C MET A 22 6.29 7.35 2.70
N ASP A 23 6.56 8.61 2.99
CA ASP A 23 5.68 9.43 3.83
C ASP A 23 4.65 10.15 2.97
N VAL A 24 3.41 10.19 3.46
CA VAL A 24 2.28 10.84 2.78
C VAL A 24 1.61 11.82 3.74
N ASP A 25 1.50 13.08 3.33
CA ASP A 25 0.73 14.11 4.03
C ASP A 25 -0.74 14.01 3.64
N ILE A 26 -1.49 13.20 4.39
CA ILE A 26 -2.91 12.95 4.13
C ILE A 26 -3.76 14.23 4.25
N ASP A 27 -3.38 15.15 5.13
CA ASP A 27 -4.14 16.39 5.33
C ASP A 27 -3.93 17.36 4.17
N PHE A 28 -2.71 17.43 3.63
CA PHE A 28 -2.44 18.13 2.38
C PHE A 28 -3.25 17.54 1.23
N ILE A 29 -3.24 16.21 1.06
CA ILE A 29 -3.98 15.52 -0.02
C ILE A 29 -5.49 15.82 0.07
N ARG A 30 -6.07 15.78 1.27
CA ARG A 30 -7.47 16.18 1.49
C ARG A 30 -7.71 17.66 1.20
N GLY A 31 -6.78 18.53 1.62
CA GLY A 31 -6.85 19.98 1.39
C GLY A 31 -6.87 20.37 -0.09
N GLU A 32 -6.15 19.62 -0.92
CA GLU A 32 -6.17 19.77 -2.38
C GLU A 32 -7.42 19.16 -3.04
N GLY A 33 -8.34 18.58 -2.27
CA GLY A 33 -9.59 18.00 -2.75
C GLY A 33 -9.48 16.56 -3.28
N TYR A 34 -8.37 15.87 -3.02
CA TYR A 34 -8.16 14.49 -3.44
C TYR A 34 -8.67 13.48 -2.41
N ASN A 35 -9.06 12.29 -2.90
CA ASN A 35 -9.48 11.18 -2.05
C ASN A 35 -8.24 10.40 -1.55
N PRO A 36 -8.02 10.28 -0.23
CA PRO A 36 -6.86 9.57 0.33
C PRO A 36 -6.98 8.04 0.30
N VAL A 37 -8.05 7.48 -0.29
CA VAL A 37 -8.18 6.03 -0.50
C VAL A 37 -6.97 5.50 -1.28
N THR A 38 -6.26 4.55 -0.68
CA THR A 38 -5.06 3.94 -1.26
C THR A 38 -5.37 2.51 -1.71
N PRO A 39 -5.52 2.25 -3.02
CA PRO A 39 -5.77 0.90 -3.51
C PRO A 39 -4.51 0.03 -3.37
N CYS A 40 -4.69 -1.21 -2.91
CA CYS A 40 -3.67 -2.25 -2.91
C CYS A 40 -4.17 -3.40 -3.78
N ILE A 41 -3.42 -3.75 -4.83
CA ILE A 41 -3.82 -4.75 -5.84
C ILE A 41 -2.68 -5.72 -6.12
N ILE A 42 -3.04 -6.94 -6.49
CA ILE A 42 -2.12 -7.92 -7.10
C ILE A 42 -2.24 -7.75 -8.62
N THR A 43 -1.14 -7.47 -9.30
CA THR A 43 -1.15 -7.15 -10.74
C THR A 43 -1.05 -8.39 -11.63
N ASN A 44 -0.52 -9.50 -11.11
CA ASN A 44 -0.31 -10.78 -11.78
C ASN A 44 -1.31 -11.86 -11.30
N MET A 45 -2.60 -11.57 -11.44
CA MET A 45 -3.69 -12.45 -10.96
C MET A 45 -3.80 -13.78 -11.68
N ASP A 46 -3.18 -13.92 -12.85
CA ASP A 46 -3.09 -15.19 -13.61
C ASP A 46 -2.31 -16.28 -12.87
N ALA A 47 -1.39 -15.88 -11.98
CA ALA A 47 -0.65 -16.79 -11.11
C ALA A 47 -1.36 -17.12 -9.79
N VAL A 48 -2.51 -16.50 -9.51
CA VAL A 48 -3.25 -16.65 -8.25
C VAL A 48 -4.39 -17.64 -8.44
N LYS A 49 -4.41 -18.74 -7.66
CA LYS A 49 -5.45 -19.78 -7.73
C LYS A 49 -6.69 -19.42 -6.90
N ASP A 50 -6.46 -18.81 -5.75
CA ASP A 50 -7.50 -18.42 -4.80
C ASP A 50 -7.06 -17.16 -4.06
N VAL A 51 -8.05 -16.38 -3.64
CA VAL A 51 -7.84 -15.12 -2.90
C VAL A 51 -8.91 -14.98 -1.84
N SER A 52 -8.52 -14.51 -0.67
CA SER A 52 -9.43 -14.12 0.40
C SER A 52 -9.04 -12.76 0.96
N PHE A 53 -10.04 -12.02 1.45
CA PHE A 53 -9.90 -10.65 1.91
C PHE A 53 -10.33 -10.52 3.36
N SER A 54 -9.51 -9.82 4.15
CA SER A 54 -9.86 -9.40 5.49
C SER A 54 -10.41 -7.97 5.48
N TYR A 55 -11.44 -7.74 6.28
CA TYR A 55 -12.13 -6.45 6.38
C TYR A 55 -12.11 -5.93 7.82
N GLY A 56 -12.19 -4.62 7.98
CA GLY A 56 -12.21 -3.94 9.28
C GLY A 56 -10.98 -3.08 9.50
N GLU A 57 -10.69 -2.77 10.76
CA GLU A 57 -9.52 -1.97 11.12
C GLU A 57 -8.24 -2.80 11.00
N VAL A 58 -7.20 -2.17 10.44
CA VAL A 58 -5.92 -2.82 10.15
C VAL A 58 -4.77 -1.98 10.67
N LYS A 59 -3.66 -2.64 11.00
CA LYS A 59 -2.43 -1.98 11.46
C LYS A 59 -1.28 -2.25 10.50
N ALA A 60 -0.65 -1.17 10.04
CA ALA A 60 0.50 -1.22 9.13
C ALA A 60 1.60 -2.16 9.65
N GLY A 61 2.13 -2.99 8.76
CA GLY A 61 3.17 -3.99 9.07
C GLY A 61 2.73 -5.13 9.99
N LYS A 62 1.43 -5.26 10.33
CA LYS A 62 0.94 -6.29 11.26
C LYS A 62 -0.25 -7.08 10.75
N THR A 63 -1.30 -6.41 10.28
CA THR A 63 -2.54 -7.09 9.86
C THR A 63 -2.43 -7.55 8.42
N ALA A 64 -2.67 -8.84 8.16
CA ALA A 64 -2.82 -9.36 6.80
C ALA A 64 -4.17 -8.92 6.21
N VAL A 65 -4.17 -8.37 4.99
CA VAL A 65 -5.39 -7.86 4.32
C VAL A 65 -5.83 -8.72 3.14
N ILE A 66 -4.87 -9.38 2.49
CA ILE A 66 -5.10 -10.28 1.35
C ILE A 66 -4.30 -11.54 1.65
N GLU A 67 -4.97 -12.68 1.62
CA GLU A 67 -4.33 -14.00 1.61
C GLU A 67 -4.61 -14.63 0.24
N TYR A 68 -3.60 -15.27 -0.34
CA TYR A 68 -3.70 -15.84 -1.67
C TYR A 68 -2.91 -17.13 -1.80
N GLY A 69 -3.42 -18.04 -2.61
CA GLY A 69 -2.75 -19.27 -3.02
C GLY A 69 -2.18 -19.15 -4.44
N ILE A 70 -1.02 -19.77 -4.67
CA ILE A 70 -0.36 -19.89 -5.98
C ILE A 70 -0.41 -21.31 -6.53
#